data_AF-A0A1G7LM73-F1
#
_entry.id   AF-A0A1G7LM73-F1
#
_cell.length_a   1.000
_cell.length_b   1.000
_cell.length_c   1.000
_cell.angle_alpha   90.00
_cell.angle_beta   90.00
_cell.angle_gamma   90.00
#
_symmetry.space_group_name_H-M   'P 1'
#
loop_
_entity.id
_entity.type
_entity.pdbx_description
1 polymer ?
#
loop_
_entity_poly.entity_id
_entity_poly.type
_entity_poly.pdbx_seq_one_letter_code
_entity_poly.pdbx_strand_id
1 'polypeptide(L)' 'MENICKYAEKTVQLKSYKCKIVSGDIAFKDHDKMKWVAISNISNFKFAPADILFETALVSEDKFNRKV' A
#
# COMPACT_ATOMS: atom_id res chain seq x y z
N MET A 1 2.33 8.85 4.38
CA MET A 1 3.12 9.34 3.23
C MET A 1 2.18 9.98 2.23
N GLU A 2 2.61 11.02 1.53
CA GLU A 2 1.81 11.68 0.49
C GLU A 2 2.46 11.52 -0.89
N ASN A 3 1.66 11.31 -1.93
CA ASN A 3 2.09 11.22 -3.33
C ASN A 3 1.16 12.04 -4.23
N ILE A 4 1.69 13.00 -4.98
CA ILE A 4 0.91 13.84 -5.90
C ILE A 4 1.09 13.31 -7.32
N CYS A 5 0.02 12.80 -7.91
CA CYS A 5 -0.01 12.28 -9.27
C CYS A 5 -0.78 13.23 -10.18
N LYS A 6 -0.11 13.73 -11.23
CA LYS A 6 -0.72 14.60 -12.26
C LYS A 6 -1.07 13.76 -13.48
N TYR A 7 -2.34 13.79 -13.86
CA TYR A 7 -2.87 13.24 -15.11
C TYR A 7 -3.26 14.40 -16.02
N ALA A 8 -3.54 14.11 -17.30
CA ALA A 8 -3.89 15.13 -18.29
C ALA A 8 -5.03 16.07 -17.85
N GLU A 9 -6.04 15.52 -17.16
CA GLU A 9 -7.26 16.27 -16.81
C GLU A 9 -7.42 16.54 -15.31
N LYS A 10 -6.59 15.90 -14.46
CA LYS A 10 -6.77 15.98 -13.00
C LYS A 10 -5.47 15.76 -12.24
N THR A 11 -5.44 16.28 -11.02
CA THR A 11 -4.39 15.98 -10.03
C THR A 11 -5.00 15.18 -8.89
N VAL A 12 -4.31 14.13 -8.47
CA VAL A 12 -4.72 13.28 -7.34
C VAL A 12 -3.62 13.33 -6.28
N GLN A 13 -4.00 13.63 -5.03
CA GLN A 13 -3.12 13.50 -3.87
C GLN A 13 -3.47 12.21 -3.13
N LEU A 14 -2.60 11.21 -3.24
CA LEU A 14 -2.73 9.95 -2.51
C LEU A 14 -2.07 10.08 -1.15
N LYS A 15 -2.75 9.63 -0.09
CA LYS A 15 -2.22 9.60 1.28
C LYS A 15 -2.27 8.17 1.81
N SER A 16 -1.11 7.63 2.16
CA SER A 16 -0.97 6.27 2.70
C SER A 16 -0.72 6.31 4.20
N TYR A 17 -1.44 5.46 4.94
CA TYR A 17 -1.34 5.30 6.39
C TYR A 17 -1.02 3.85 6.74
N LYS A 18 -0.10 3.66 7.70
CA LYS A 18 0.21 2.35 8.27
C LYS A 18 -0.66 2.14 9.50
N CYS A 19 -1.49 1.11 9.47
CA CYS A 19 -2.49 0.86 10.50
C CYS A 19 -2.45 -0.60 10.95
N LYS A 20 -3.07 -0.87 12.11
CA LYS A 20 -3.38 -2.22 12.60
C LYS A 20 -4.88 -2.33 12.82
N ILE A 21 -5.43 -3.53 12.65
CA ILE A 21 -6.80 -3.82 13.06
C ILE A 21 -6.81 -3.88 14.60
N VAL A 22 -7.65 -3.06 15.22
CA VAL A 22 -7.82 -3.06 16.69
C VAL A 22 -8.99 -3.96 17.10
N SER A 23 -10.07 -3.95 16.32
CA SER A 23 -11.26 -4.79 16.51
C SER A 23 -12.08 -4.88 15.22
N GLY A 24 -12.93 -5.91 15.10
CA GLY A 24 -13.79 -6.15 13.95
C GLY A 24 -13.11 -6.90 12.79
N ASP A 25 -13.91 -7.27 11.79
CA ASP A 25 -13.49 -8.01 10.61
C ASP A 25 -13.65 -7.17 9.33
N ILE A 26 -12.82 -7.43 8.31
CA ILE A 26 -12.94 -6.77 7.01
C ILE A 26 -14.08 -7.41 6.21
N ALA A 27 -15.08 -6.60 5.83
CA ALA A 27 -16.16 -6.99 4.94
C ALA A 27 -16.06 -6.27 3.60
N PHE A 28 -16.29 -7.00 2.50
CA PHE A 28 -16.26 -6.44 1.14
C PHE A 28 -17.64 -5.92 0.74
N LYS A 29 -17.70 -4.65 0.31
CA LYS A 29 -18.91 -4.05 -0.26
C LYS A 29 -18.79 -3.88 -1.77
N ASP A 30 -17.72 -3.21 -2.21
CA ASP A 30 -17.53 -2.82 -3.62
C ASP A 30 -16.36 -3.55 -4.30
N HIS A 31 -15.58 -4.33 -3.56
CA HIS A 31 -14.38 -4.99 -4.08
C HIS A 31 -14.54 -6.51 -4.11
N ASP A 32 -14.12 -7.12 -5.21
CA ASP A 32 -14.31 -8.55 -5.45
C ASP A 32 -13.34 -9.45 -4.66
N LYS A 33 -12.20 -8.90 -4.18
CA LYS A 33 -11.13 -9.71 -3.60
C LYS A 33 -10.19 -8.95 -2.68
N MET A 34 -9.74 -9.64 -1.63
CA MET A 34 -8.61 -9.25 -0.79
C MET A 34 -7.80 -10.48 -0.43
N LYS A 35 -6.49 -10.27 -0.21
CA LYS A 35 -5.60 -11.27 0.36
C LYS A 35 -4.69 -10.60 1.38
N TRP A 36 -4.49 -11.26 2.51
CA TRP A 36 -3.35 -10.99 3.37
C TRP A 36 -2.08 -11.48 2.67
N VAL A 37 -1.07 -10.62 2.61
CA VAL A 37 0.20 -10.90 1.92
C VAL A 37 1.33 -10.52 2.86
N ALA A 38 2.32 -11.40 3.00
CA ALA A 38 3.55 -11.08 3.72
C ALA A 38 4.30 -9.95 3.00
N ILE A 39 4.91 -9.02 3.74
CA ILE A 39 5.64 -7.88 3.14
C ILE A 39 6.74 -8.37 2.20
N SER A 40 7.39 -9.50 2.50
CA SER A 40 8.38 -10.13 1.61
C SER A 40 7.87 -10.52 0.22
N ASN A 41 6.55 -10.70 0.08
CA ASN A 41 5.90 -11.16 -1.14
C ASN A 41 5.16 -10.04 -1.86
N ILE A 42 5.15 -8.81 -1.31
CA ILE A 42 4.37 -7.70 -1.88
C ILE A 42 4.89 -7.32 -3.26
N SER A 43 6.20 -7.37 -3.48
CA SER A 43 6.83 -7.02 -4.77
C SER A 43 6.53 -8.03 -5.89
N ASN A 44 5.85 -9.15 -5.60
CA ASN A 44 5.38 -10.11 -6.60
C ASN A 44 4.08 -9.65 -7.31
N PHE A 45 3.47 -8.55 -6.85
CA PHE A 45 2.25 -8.00 -7.43
C PHE A 45 2.56 -6.83 -8.36
N LYS A 46 1.69 -6.63 -9.37
CA LYS A 46 1.76 -5.47 -10.24
C LYS A 46 1.03 -4.30 -9.59
N PHE A 47 1.77 -3.25 -9.26
CA PHE A 47 1.23 -2.00 -8.74
C PHE A 47 1.00 -1.00 -9.86
N ALA A 48 -0.02 -0.15 -9.71
CA ALA A 48 -0.14 1.01 -10.57
C ALA A 48 1.02 1.99 -10.27
N PRO A 49 1.42 2.85 -11.21
CA PRO A 49 2.52 3.79 -10.98
C PRO A 49 2.37 4.67 -9.74
N ALA A 50 1.13 5.05 -9.39
CA ALA A 50 0.82 5.85 -8.20
C ALA A 50 1.10 5.12 -6.87
N ASP A 51 1.11 3.79 -6.91
CA ASP A 51 1.20 2.92 -5.73
C ASP A 51 2.65 2.47 -5.43
N ILE A 52 3.53 2.50 -6.44
CA ILE A 52 4.93 2.03 -6.30
C ILE A 52 5.64 2.72 -5.13
N LEU A 53 5.40 4.01 -4.91
CA LEU A 53 6.05 4.77 -3.84
C LEU A 53 5.77 4.17 -2.46
N PHE A 54 4.53 3.74 -2.19
CA PHE A 54 4.20 3.20 -0.87
C PHE A 54 4.73 1.78 -0.70
N GLU A 55 4.70 1.00 -1.78
CA GLU A 55 5.24 -0.36 -1.78
C GLU A 55 6.73 -0.32 -1.41
N THR A 56 7.49 0.55 -2.07
CA THR A 56 8.93 0.68 -1.85
C THR A 56 9.24 1.18 -0.44
N ALA A 57 8.46 2.14 0.07
CA ALA A 57 8.59 2.62 1.44
C ALA A 57 8.33 1.49 2.47
N LEU A 58 7.26 0.72 2.29
CA LEU A 58 6.90 -0.38 3.19
C LEU A 58 7.95 -1.50 3.20
N VAL A 59 8.45 -1.90 2.03
CA VAL A 59 9.49 -2.94 1.91
C VAL A 59 10.81 -2.47 2.52
N SER A 60 11.16 -1.20 2.35
CA SER A 60 12.40 -0.64 2.91
C SER A 60 12.35 -0.58 4.43
N GLU A 61 11.22 -0.13 4.99
CA GLU A 61 10.98 -0.11 6.44
C GLU A 61 11.05 -1.52 7.04
N ASP A 62 10.40 -2.49 6.41
CA ASP A 62 10.42 -3.89 6.87
C ASP A 62 11.83 -4.50 6.84
N LYS A 63 12.62 -4.23 5.79
CA LYS A 63 14.03 -4.66 5.73
C LYS A 63 14.89 -4.01 6.81
N PHE A 64 14.64 -2.75 7.14
CA PHE A 64 15.35 -2.07 8.23
C PHE A 64 15.00 -2.72 9.58
N ASN A 65 13.71 -2.90 9.86
CA ASN A 65 13.25 -3.48 11.13
C ASN A 65 13.70 -4.93 11.35
N ARG A 66 13.92 -5.72 10.28
CA ARG A 66 14.45 -7.08 10.37
C ARG A 66 15.97 -7.17 10.60
N LYS A 67 16.71 -6.08 10.39
CA LYS A 67 18.17 -6.03 10.59
C LYS A 67 18.56 -5.58 11.99
N VAL A 68 17.61 -5.06 12.77
CA VAL A 68 17.78 -4.59 14.15
C VAL A 68 17.37 -5.70 15.12
#